data_AF-A0A3N2REQ0-F1
#
_entry.id   AF-A0A3N2REQ0-F1
#
_cell.length_a   1.000
_cell.length_b   1.000
_cell.length_c   1.000
_cell.angle_alpha   90.00
_cell.angle_beta   90.00
_cell.angle_gamma   90.00
#
_symmetry.space_group_name_H-M   'P 1'
#
loop_
_entity.id
_entity.type
_entity.pdbx_description
1 polymer ?
#
loop_
_entity_poly.entity_id
_entity_poly.type
_entity_poly.pdbx_seq_one_letter_code
_entity_poly.pdbx_strand_id
1 'polypeptide(L)'
;MSYQDVMNTILPPQQGRSPHITGHYGEHRGNGPHGGSDFNYVGGQAGVNLTHPTIHSPVAGTVEFVGGRYGTVTIVDGEGNRHQLLHTQSQSVVVGQRVEPGTAIGTMGGRGPNGEAQYAQHVHYQMKDAQGNNLNPEDFWNRRQHVGGQNAGGHGAAQPAAAGADGVLRQGERGAEVRAMQETLNRLGYRDDQGRPLAADGDFGERSRQTVARFQRENGLREDGVAGPRTLDALREAGPRRDETSLISNPNHPDNRMYRQALEGLERLGPDAGFRTPQERERAAATLTYEARMSGLKEINHVVQNVNGNGVFAVQGGLNDPAHHRVYADKQQAMSQSVEQTSQRLAQDAPAPKLDQQAQEKQQTQQHQPPRMTLG
;
A
#
# COMPACT_ATOMS: atom_id res chain seq x y z
N MET A 1 -6.71 18.94 -8.00
CA MET A 1 -7.60 18.32 -6.99
C MET A 1 -7.21 16.85 -6.91
N SER A 2 -6.90 16.32 -5.73
CA SER A 2 -6.59 14.91 -5.58
C SER A 2 -7.82 14.03 -5.71
N TYR A 3 -7.63 12.73 -5.97
CA TYR A 3 -8.76 11.81 -5.98
C TYR A 3 -9.45 11.74 -4.61
N GLN A 4 -8.69 11.88 -3.51
CA GLN A 4 -9.27 12.00 -2.17
C GLN A 4 -10.13 13.26 -2.02
N ASP A 5 -9.70 14.41 -2.56
CA ASP A 5 -10.50 15.65 -2.54
C ASP A 5 -11.80 15.49 -3.35
N VAL A 6 -11.73 14.77 -4.47
CA VAL A 6 -12.90 14.45 -5.28
C VAL A 6 -13.86 13.53 -4.53
N MET A 7 -13.37 12.49 -3.86
CA MET A 7 -14.19 11.65 -3.00
C MET A 7 -14.83 12.47 -1.87
N ASN A 8 -14.09 13.38 -1.25
CA ASN A 8 -14.61 14.30 -0.23
C ASN A 8 -15.61 15.31 -0.80
N THR A 9 -15.54 15.61 -2.10
CA THR A 9 -16.54 16.46 -2.77
C THR A 9 -17.81 15.65 -3.02
N ILE A 10 -17.68 14.45 -3.59
CA ILE A 10 -18.80 13.56 -3.90
C ILE A 10 -19.52 13.14 -2.61
N LEU A 11 -18.78 12.72 -1.60
CA LEU A 11 -19.27 12.16 -0.34
C LEU A 11 -18.56 12.84 0.85
N PRO A 12 -19.01 14.04 1.26
CA PRO A 12 -18.32 14.86 2.26
C PRO A 12 -18.16 14.18 3.62
N PRO A 13 -17.03 14.39 4.34
CA PRO A 13 -16.81 13.76 5.64
C PRO A 13 -17.98 13.95 6.62
N GLN A 14 -18.40 12.87 7.26
CA GLN A 14 -19.47 12.86 8.26
C GLN A 14 -18.99 12.29 9.58
N GLN A 15 -19.35 12.94 10.69
CA GLN A 15 -18.98 12.49 12.05
C GLN A 15 -17.48 12.23 12.22
N GLY A 16 -16.63 13.06 11.59
CA GLY A 16 -15.18 12.92 11.62
C GLY A 16 -14.61 11.79 10.76
N ARG A 17 -15.41 11.16 9.89
CA ARG A 17 -14.98 10.09 8.98
C ARG A 17 -15.00 10.57 7.54
N SER A 18 -13.88 10.40 6.84
CA SER A 18 -13.77 10.64 5.40
C SER A 18 -14.08 9.35 4.61
N PRO A 19 -14.59 9.46 3.39
CA PRO A 19 -14.71 8.30 2.51
C PRO A 19 -13.32 7.74 2.15
N HIS A 20 -13.26 6.43 1.96
CA HIS A 20 -12.07 5.71 1.50
C HIS A 20 -12.45 4.67 0.43
N ILE A 21 -11.48 4.32 -0.41
CA ILE A 21 -11.67 3.33 -1.47
C ILE A 21 -11.87 1.95 -0.85
N THR A 22 -12.92 1.27 -1.27
CA THR A 22 -13.25 -0.12 -0.93
C THR A 22 -13.10 -1.06 -2.13
N GLY A 23 -12.89 -0.51 -3.33
CA GLY A 23 -12.56 -1.27 -4.53
C GLY A 23 -11.95 -0.38 -5.59
N HIS A 24 -10.82 -0.79 -6.16
CA HIS A 24 -10.06 0.05 -7.08
C HIS A 24 -10.52 -0.12 -8.53
N TYR A 25 -10.26 0.88 -9.36
CA TYR A 25 -10.37 0.70 -10.81
C TYR A 25 -9.41 -0.39 -11.30
N GLY A 26 -9.93 -1.28 -12.15
CA GLY A 26 -9.16 -2.39 -12.72
C GLY A 26 -9.00 -3.61 -11.80
N GLU A 27 -9.46 -3.54 -10.54
CA GLU A 27 -9.44 -4.66 -9.61
C GLU A 27 -10.15 -5.88 -10.23
N HIS A 28 -9.49 -7.05 -10.19
CA HIS A 28 -10.04 -8.26 -10.80
C HIS A 28 -11.16 -8.84 -9.93
N ARG A 29 -12.37 -8.85 -10.46
CA ARG A 29 -13.55 -9.45 -9.84
C ARG A 29 -14.00 -10.67 -10.65
N GLY A 30 -14.89 -11.48 -10.08
CA GLY A 30 -15.42 -12.68 -10.77
C GLY A 30 -16.05 -12.41 -12.15
N ASN A 31 -16.47 -11.17 -12.42
CA ASN A 31 -17.08 -10.74 -13.68
C ASN A 31 -16.14 -9.89 -14.57
N GLY A 32 -14.83 -9.87 -14.28
CA GLY A 32 -13.85 -9.08 -15.01
C GLY A 32 -13.32 -7.87 -14.22
N PRO A 33 -12.50 -7.02 -14.87
CA PRO A 33 -11.89 -5.87 -14.23
C PRO A 33 -12.95 -4.85 -13.83
N HIS A 34 -12.79 -4.29 -12.64
CA HIS A 34 -13.69 -3.31 -12.09
C HIS A 34 -13.63 -1.98 -12.89
N GLY A 35 -14.75 -1.53 -13.43
CA GLY A 35 -14.78 -0.40 -14.38
C GLY A 35 -14.75 1.00 -13.77
N GLY A 36 -14.64 1.11 -12.44
CA GLY A 36 -14.67 2.34 -11.66
C GLY A 36 -14.00 2.11 -10.31
N SER A 37 -14.15 3.06 -9.40
CA SER A 37 -13.72 2.89 -8.00
C SER A 37 -14.94 2.92 -7.08
N ASP A 38 -14.94 2.05 -6.08
CA ASP A 38 -15.94 1.99 -5.03
C ASP A 38 -15.42 2.68 -3.79
N PHE A 39 -16.25 3.50 -3.14
CA PHE A 39 -15.90 4.09 -1.86
C PHE A 39 -17.11 4.34 -0.96
N ASN A 40 -16.87 4.35 0.35
CA ASN A 40 -17.84 4.69 1.40
C ASN A 40 -17.11 5.12 2.70
N TYR A 41 -17.83 5.40 3.80
CA TYR A 41 -17.22 5.90 5.04
C TYR A 41 -16.59 4.81 5.92
N VAL A 42 -17.12 3.58 5.85
CA VAL A 42 -16.69 2.43 6.67
C VAL A 42 -16.80 1.17 5.83
N GLY A 43 -15.76 0.33 5.82
CA GLY A 43 -15.85 -0.99 5.19
C GLY A 43 -17.05 -1.77 5.75
N GLY A 44 -17.95 -2.23 4.86
CA GLY A 44 -19.16 -2.97 5.22
C GLY A 44 -20.46 -2.16 5.28
N GLN A 45 -21.50 -2.73 5.90
CA GLN A 45 -22.89 -2.24 5.91
C GLN A 45 -23.32 -1.78 7.30
N ALA A 46 -22.69 -0.73 7.80
CA ALA A 46 -22.93 -0.23 9.15
C ALA A 46 -22.89 1.29 9.23
N GLY A 47 -23.50 1.84 10.29
CA GLY A 47 -23.40 3.25 10.65
C GLY A 47 -23.88 4.20 9.54
N VAL A 48 -23.09 5.25 9.30
CA VAL A 48 -23.39 6.33 8.34
C VAL A 48 -23.67 5.81 6.92
N ASN A 49 -23.12 4.67 6.52
CA ASN A 49 -23.41 4.11 5.19
C ASN A 49 -24.91 3.77 5.01
N LEU A 50 -25.60 3.37 6.09
CA LEU A 50 -27.01 2.97 6.05
C LEU A 50 -27.98 4.16 6.12
N THR A 51 -27.50 5.39 6.31
CA THR A 51 -28.35 6.59 6.36
C THR A 51 -28.56 7.22 4.99
N HIS A 52 -28.12 6.55 3.91
CA HIS A 52 -28.18 7.07 2.52
C HIS A 52 -27.64 8.51 2.39
N PRO A 53 -26.37 8.74 2.75
CA PRO A 53 -25.75 10.05 2.72
C PRO A 53 -25.84 10.69 1.33
N THR A 54 -26.08 12.00 1.29
CA THR A 54 -26.16 12.77 0.05
C THR A 54 -24.85 12.70 -0.73
N ILE A 55 -24.97 12.44 -2.03
CA ILE A 55 -23.86 12.50 -2.98
C ILE A 55 -23.94 13.79 -3.79
N HIS A 56 -22.77 14.32 -4.17
CA HIS A 56 -22.65 15.58 -4.87
C HIS A 56 -21.84 15.44 -6.16
N SER A 57 -22.03 16.39 -7.07
CA SER A 57 -21.28 16.44 -8.32
C SER A 57 -19.78 16.69 -8.04
N PRO A 58 -18.87 15.94 -8.67
CA PRO A 58 -17.43 16.23 -8.60
C PRO A 58 -16.99 17.36 -9.55
N VAL A 59 -17.83 17.73 -10.52
CA VAL A 59 -17.47 18.64 -11.62
C VAL A 59 -18.55 19.67 -11.90
N ALA A 60 -18.16 20.76 -12.54
CA ALA A 60 -19.08 21.58 -13.31
C ALA A 60 -19.45 20.83 -14.60
N GLY A 61 -20.72 20.79 -14.96
CA GLY A 61 -21.14 20.07 -16.16
C GLY A 61 -22.65 20.05 -16.40
N THR A 62 -23.06 19.27 -17.40
CA THR A 62 -24.47 19.05 -17.73
C THR A 62 -24.85 17.60 -17.44
N VAL A 63 -25.95 17.40 -16.72
CA VAL A 63 -26.50 16.06 -16.46
C VAL A 63 -27.02 15.47 -17.76
N GLU A 64 -26.49 14.32 -18.16
CA GLU A 64 -26.84 13.66 -19.42
C GLU A 64 -27.77 12.47 -19.21
N PHE A 65 -27.64 11.76 -18.08
CA PHE A 65 -28.44 10.59 -17.77
C PHE A 65 -28.76 10.51 -16.28
N VAL A 66 -29.99 10.11 -15.95
CA VAL A 66 -30.46 9.88 -14.58
C VAL A 66 -31.32 8.62 -14.55
N GLY A 67 -31.02 7.68 -13.65
CA GLY A 67 -31.84 6.50 -13.37
C GLY A 67 -31.27 5.20 -13.92
N GLY A 68 -32.12 4.37 -14.54
CA GLY A 68 -31.74 3.03 -15.00
C GLY A 68 -31.53 2.02 -13.87
N ARG A 69 -31.16 0.79 -14.26
CA ARG A 69 -31.04 -0.38 -13.36
C ARG A 69 -30.03 -0.24 -12.23
N TYR A 70 -29.08 0.69 -12.35
CA TYR A 70 -28.06 0.96 -11.35
C TYR A 70 -28.30 2.29 -10.60
N GLY A 71 -29.37 3.04 -10.88
CA GLY A 71 -29.54 4.38 -10.32
C GLY A 71 -28.36 5.30 -10.70
N THR A 72 -28.02 5.37 -11.98
CA THR A 72 -26.86 6.12 -12.46
C THR A 72 -27.19 7.59 -12.62
N VAL A 73 -26.26 8.48 -12.22
CA VAL A 73 -26.22 9.88 -12.65
C VAL A 73 -24.97 10.05 -13.51
N THR A 74 -25.13 10.49 -14.76
CA THR A 74 -24.01 10.85 -15.65
C THR A 74 -23.97 12.36 -15.85
N ILE A 75 -22.80 12.95 -15.62
CA ILE A 75 -22.52 14.38 -15.84
C ILE A 75 -21.41 14.49 -16.87
N VAL A 76 -21.61 15.33 -17.89
CA VAL A 76 -20.60 15.62 -18.91
C VAL A 76 -19.90 16.93 -18.54
N ASP A 77 -18.58 16.90 -18.37
CA ASP A 77 -17.77 18.07 -18.06
C ASP A 77 -17.49 18.93 -19.32
N GLY A 78 -16.81 20.07 -19.14
CA GLY A 78 -16.47 20.97 -20.25
C GLY A 78 -15.50 20.40 -21.29
N GLU A 79 -14.83 19.29 -20.98
CA GLU A 79 -13.93 18.57 -21.89
C GLU A 79 -14.63 17.39 -22.59
N GLY A 80 -15.91 17.16 -22.29
CA GLY A 80 -16.70 16.05 -22.82
C GLY A 80 -16.53 14.73 -22.06
N ASN A 81 -15.78 14.72 -20.94
CA ASN A 81 -15.65 13.53 -20.11
C ASN A 81 -16.97 13.25 -19.39
N ARG A 82 -17.34 11.97 -19.32
CA ARG A 82 -18.53 11.49 -18.61
C ARG A 82 -18.14 11.02 -17.22
N HIS A 83 -18.69 11.68 -16.22
CA HIS A 83 -18.59 11.34 -14.80
C HIS A 83 -19.84 10.56 -14.41
N GLN A 84 -19.72 9.28 -14.10
CA GLN A 84 -20.86 8.41 -13.83
C GLN A 84 -20.83 7.91 -12.39
N LEU A 85 -21.86 8.26 -11.61
CA LEU A 85 -22.05 7.82 -10.24
C LEU A 85 -23.20 6.80 -10.20
N LEU A 86 -22.90 5.59 -9.75
CA LEU A 86 -23.78 4.43 -9.79
C LEU A 86 -24.19 4.02 -8.38
N HIS A 87 -25.14 3.08 -8.33
CA HIS A 87 -25.73 2.48 -7.13
C HIS A 87 -26.53 3.43 -6.25
N THR A 88 -26.94 4.60 -6.76
CA THR A 88 -27.64 5.59 -5.93
C THR A 88 -29.03 5.11 -5.49
N GLN A 89 -29.42 5.47 -4.26
CA GLN A 89 -30.74 5.16 -3.70
C GLN A 89 -31.80 6.12 -4.27
N SER A 90 -31.50 7.42 -4.28
CA SER A 90 -32.31 8.47 -4.93
C SER A 90 -31.46 9.34 -5.85
N GLN A 91 -32.10 10.00 -6.83
CA GLN A 91 -31.48 10.99 -7.70
C GLN A 91 -32.29 12.29 -7.61
N SER A 92 -31.60 13.42 -7.38
CA SER A 92 -32.24 14.73 -7.14
C SER A 92 -32.07 15.71 -8.31
N VAL A 93 -31.47 15.25 -9.41
CA VAL A 93 -31.21 16.04 -10.62
C VAL A 93 -31.98 15.51 -11.81
N VAL A 94 -32.13 16.34 -12.84
CA VAL A 94 -32.80 15.98 -14.10
C VAL A 94 -31.85 16.11 -15.29
N VAL A 95 -32.10 15.35 -16.36
CA VAL A 95 -31.34 15.46 -17.61
C VAL A 95 -31.42 16.89 -18.15
N GLY A 96 -30.28 17.43 -18.59
CA GLY A 96 -30.11 18.81 -19.06
C GLY A 96 -29.78 19.82 -17.95
N GLN A 97 -29.89 19.44 -16.67
CA GLN A 97 -29.54 20.33 -15.57
C GLN A 97 -28.04 20.63 -15.56
N ARG A 98 -27.68 21.91 -15.43
CA ARG A 98 -26.30 22.30 -15.10
C ARG A 98 -26.04 22.12 -13.61
N VAL A 99 -24.89 21.58 -13.28
CA VAL A 99 -24.42 21.35 -11.92
C VAL A 99 -23.01 21.91 -11.76
N GLU A 100 -22.69 22.34 -10.55
CA GLU A 100 -21.35 22.75 -10.12
C GLU A 100 -20.76 21.73 -9.12
N PRO A 101 -19.44 21.71 -8.88
CA PRO A 101 -18.85 20.88 -7.84
C PRO A 101 -19.56 21.11 -6.49
N GLY A 102 -19.95 20.03 -5.82
CA GLY A 102 -20.71 20.11 -4.56
C GLY A 102 -22.23 20.28 -4.71
N THR A 103 -22.77 20.33 -5.93
CA THR A 103 -24.24 20.28 -6.13
C THR A 103 -24.78 18.92 -5.72
N ALA A 104 -25.81 18.86 -4.87
CA ALA A 104 -26.44 17.59 -4.48
C ALA A 104 -27.12 16.91 -5.68
N ILE A 105 -26.76 15.66 -5.95
CA ILE A 105 -27.25 14.91 -7.13
C ILE A 105 -28.04 13.64 -6.80
N GLY A 106 -28.02 13.21 -5.54
CA GLY A 106 -28.75 12.03 -5.08
C GLY A 106 -28.29 11.57 -3.72
N THR A 107 -28.55 10.30 -3.40
CA THR A 107 -28.07 9.66 -2.17
C THR A 107 -27.36 8.35 -2.46
N MET A 108 -26.35 8.03 -1.66
CA MET A 108 -25.62 6.76 -1.73
C MET A 108 -26.59 5.59 -1.48
N GLY A 109 -26.45 4.54 -2.27
CA GLY A 109 -27.33 3.38 -2.24
C GLY A 109 -26.59 2.06 -2.50
N GLY A 110 -27.37 1.00 -2.72
CA GLY A 110 -26.89 -0.32 -3.14
C GLY A 110 -27.59 -0.82 -4.39
N ARG A 111 -28.17 0.08 -5.21
CA ARG A 111 -29.08 -0.30 -6.30
C ARG A 111 -28.33 -1.06 -7.40
N GLY A 112 -28.87 -2.22 -7.77
CA GLY A 112 -28.39 -3.03 -8.89
C GLY A 112 -29.53 -3.54 -9.76
N PRO A 113 -29.20 -4.30 -10.83
CA PRO A 113 -30.17 -4.76 -11.82
C PRO A 113 -31.31 -5.61 -11.28
N ASN A 114 -31.16 -6.17 -10.08
CA ASN A 114 -32.10 -7.05 -9.41
C ASN A 114 -32.78 -6.40 -8.18
N GLY A 115 -32.53 -5.11 -7.89
CA GLY A 115 -33.22 -4.42 -6.80
C GLY A 115 -32.42 -3.29 -6.14
N GLU A 116 -33.08 -2.53 -5.27
CA GLU A 116 -32.52 -1.32 -4.63
C GLU A 116 -31.43 -1.59 -3.58
N ALA A 117 -31.38 -2.80 -3.03
CA ALA A 117 -30.42 -3.22 -2.02
C ALA A 117 -29.55 -4.42 -2.47
N GLN A 118 -29.33 -4.56 -3.78
CA GLN A 118 -28.56 -5.68 -4.33
C GLN A 118 -27.09 -5.68 -3.88
N TYR A 119 -26.49 -4.50 -3.82
CA TYR A 119 -25.11 -4.31 -3.40
C TYR A 119 -25.05 -3.70 -2.00
N ALA A 120 -23.89 -3.86 -1.36
CA ALA A 120 -23.52 -3.07 -0.20
C ALA A 120 -23.66 -1.56 -0.53
N GLN A 121 -24.07 -0.72 0.41
CA GLN A 121 -24.05 0.74 0.28
C GLN A 121 -22.63 1.24 -0.03
N HIS A 122 -22.45 1.81 -1.23
CA HIS A 122 -21.23 2.49 -1.67
C HIS A 122 -21.55 3.44 -2.82
N VAL A 123 -20.60 4.33 -3.11
CA VAL A 123 -20.58 5.05 -4.39
C VAL A 123 -19.65 4.29 -5.32
N HIS A 124 -20.18 3.83 -6.46
CA HIS A 124 -19.34 3.41 -7.60
C HIS A 124 -19.18 4.61 -8.52
N TYR A 125 -17.94 5.06 -8.69
CA TYR A 125 -17.60 6.18 -9.56
C TYR A 125 -16.76 5.70 -10.73
N GLN A 126 -17.26 5.88 -11.94
CA GLN A 126 -16.54 5.55 -13.18
C GLN A 126 -16.50 6.74 -14.13
N MET A 127 -15.50 6.74 -14.99
CA MET A 127 -15.29 7.82 -15.95
C MET A 127 -15.12 7.30 -17.36
N LYS A 128 -15.54 8.12 -18.33
CA LYS A 128 -15.20 7.94 -19.74
C LYS A 128 -14.72 9.24 -20.34
N ASP A 129 -13.82 9.16 -21.32
CA ASP A 129 -13.46 10.31 -22.14
C ASP A 129 -14.59 10.69 -23.11
N ALA A 130 -14.39 11.78 -23.86
CA ALA A 130 -15.33 12.24 -24.88
C ALA A 130 -15.58 11.22 -26.01
N GLN A 131 -14.64 10.29 -26.22
CA GLN A 131 -14.72 9.22 -27.22
C GLN A 131 -15.41 7.96 -26.66
N GLY A 132 -15.71 7.93 -25.36
CA GLY A 132 -16.38 6.83 -24.69
C GLY A 132 -15.44 5.74 -24.16
N ASN A 133 -14.13 5.94 -24.19
CA ASN A 133 -13.16 5.03 -23.59
C ASN A 133 -13.18 5.16 -22.07
N ASN A 134 -13.02 4.06 -21.35
CA ASN A 134 -12.97 4.08 -19.89
C ASN A 134 -11.70 4.79 -19.41
N LEU A 135 -11.87 5.68 -18.44
CA LEU A 135 -10.80 6.36 -17.73
C LEU A 135 -10.70 5.82 -16.32
N ASN A 136 -9.48 5.61 -15.82
CA ASN A 136 -9.23 5.38 -14.40
C ASN A 136 -9.50 6.70 -13.64
N PRO A 137 -10.56 6.79 -12.79
CA PRO A 137 -10.87 8.01 -12.07
C PRO A 137 -9.76 8.43 -11.11
N GLU A 138 -9.08 7.46 -10.50
CA GLU A 138 -7.98 7.69 -9.56
C GLU A 138 -6.82 8.40 -10.27
N ASP A 139 -6.38 7.87 -11.40
CA ASP A 139 -5.31 8.48 -12.20
C ASP A 139 -5.72 9.80 -12.84
N PHE A 140 -6.96 9.92 -13.32
CA PHE A 140 -7.46 11.12 -14.00
C PHE A 140 -7.37 12.34 -13.09
N TRP A 141 -7.85 12.20 -11.85
CA TRP A 141 -7.86 13.28 -10.88
C TRP A 141 -6.47 13.54 -10.29
N ASN A 142 -5.71 12.48 -10.00
CA ASN A 142 -4.36 12.65 -9.45
C ASN A 142 -3.39 13.27 -10.46
N ARG A 143 -3.51 12.99 -11.77
CA ARG A 143 -2.65 13.60 -12.80
C ARG A 143 -2.94 15.08 -13.07
N ARG A 144 -4.20 15.53 -12.98
CA ARG A 144 -4.55 16.96 -13.12
C ARG A 144 -3.93 17.85 -12.04
N GLN A 145 -3.41 17.29 -10.93
CA GLN A 145 -2.63 18.05 -9.95
C GLN A 145 -1.31 18.60 -10.51
N HIS A 146 -0.74 17.97 -11.55
CA HIS A 146 0.57 18.34 -12.10
C HIS A 146 0.50 19.33 -13.28
N VAL A 147 -0.69 19.62 -13.80
CA VAL A 147 -0.87 20.50 -14.99
C VAL A 147 -1.48 21.87 -14.61
N GLY A 148 -1.81 22.09 -13.33
CA GLY A 148 -2.48 23.30 -12.83
C GLY A 148 -1.62 24.57 -12.73
N GLY A 149 -0.69 24.77 -13.67
CA GLY A 149 0.22 25.91 -13.66
C GLY A 149 0.78 26.25 -15.04
N GLN A 150 -0.08 26.48 -16.03
CA GLN A 150 0.20 27.42 -17.13
C GLN A 150 -1.04 27.66 -17.99
N ASN A 151 -1.47 28.93 -18.01
CA ASN A 151 -2.48 29.46 -18.91
C ASN A 151 -1.97 29.51 -20.36
N ALA A 152 -2.90 29.22 -21.27
CA ALA A 152 -3.11 29.81 -22.60
C ALA A 152 -1.89 30.13 -23.51
N GLY A 153 -1.87 29.46 -24.67
CA GLY A 153 -1.46 30.08 -25.94
C GLY A 153 -0.48 29.28 -26.80
N GLY A 154 -0.82 29.12 -28.08
CA GLY A 154 0.18 29.07 -29.17
C GLY A 154 0.36 27.73 -29.89
N HIS A 155 0.14 27.76 -31.21
CA HIS A 155 0.29 26.67 -32.16
C HIS A 155 1.73 26.14 -32.34
N GLY A 156 1.84 24.82 -32.54
CA GLY A 156 2.60 24.22 -33.64
C GLY A 156 4.12 24.07 -33.52
N ALA A 157 4.59 22.89 -33.11
CA ALA A 157 5.73 22.17 -33.69
C ALA A 157 5.68 20.72 -33.20
N ALA A 158 5.83 19.74 -34.10
CA ALA A 158 5.87 18.32 -33.73
C ALA A 158 7.10 18.05 -32.85
N GLN A 159 6.88 17.94 -31.55
CA GLN A 159 7.87 17.46 -30.59
C GLN A 159 8.00 15.93 -30.71
N PRO A 160 9.19 15.35 -30.53
CA PRO A 160 9.35 13.90 -30.47
C PRO A 160 8.45 13.37 -29.35
N ALA A 161 7.75 12.27 -29.63
CA ALA A 161 6.77 11.68 -28.71
C ALA A 161 7.38 11.58 -27.31
N ALA A 162 6.75 12.24 -26.33
CA ALA A 162 7.13 12.14 -24.93
C ALA A 162 7.15 10.67 -24.51
N ALA A 163 8.19 10.25 -23.79
CA ALA A 163 8.26 8.89 -23.26
C ALA A 163 6.98 8.56 -22.47
N GLY A 164 6.33 7.44 -22.79
CA GLY A 164 5.11 7.04 -22.11
C GLY A 164 3.83 7.75 -22.56
N ALA A 165 3.83 8.45 -23.71
CA ALA A 165 2.60 9.02 -24.29
C ALA A 165 1.53 7.95 -24.60
N ASP A 166 1.93 6.69 -24.83
CA ASP A 166 1.07 5.51 -24.98
C ASP A 166 0.95 4.69 -23.68
N GLY A 167 1.49 5.18 -22.56
CA GLY A 167 1.52 4.47 -21.27
C GLY A 167 2.54 3.34 -21.21
N VAL A 168 3.50 3.29 -22.15
CA VAL A 168 4.57 2.30 -22.18
C VAL A 168 5.92 3.02 -22.19
N LEU A 169 6.84 2.61 -21.33
CA LEU A 169 8.24 3.04 -21.39
C LEU A 169 9.12 1.93 -21.96
N ARG A 170 9.92 2.24 -22.98
CA ARG A 170 10.79 1.27 -23.67
C ARG A 170 12.11 1.89 -24.11
N GLN A 171 13.05 1.00 -24.44
CA GLN A 171 14.40 1.40 -24.84
C GLN A 171 14.40 2.44 -25.98
N GLY A 172 15.20 3.49 -25.81
CA GLY A 172 15.31 4.62 -26.75
C GLY A 172 14.41 5.81 -26.39
N GLU A 173 13.42 5.64 -25.52
CA GLU A 173 12.59 6.74 -25.04
C GLU A 173 13.30 7.58 -23.98
N ARG A 174 12.93 8.87 -23.91
CA ARG A 174 13.54 9.83 -22.98
C ARG A 174 12.48 10.73 -22.37
N GLY A 175 12.58 11.04 -21.08
CA GLY A 175 11.61 11.92 -20.42
C GLY A 175 11.56 11.78 -18.91
N ALA A 176 10.69 12.60 -18.31
CA ALA A 176 10.49 12.62 -16.87
C ALA A 176 9.89 11.30 -16.34
N GLU A 177 9.09 10.62 -17.16
CA GLU A 177 8.46 9.33 -16.88
C GLU A 177 9.52 8.22 -16.77
N VAL A 178 10.50 8.22 -17.68
CA VAL A 178 11.65 7.31 -17.64
C VAL A 178 12.48 7.58 -16.38
N ARG A 179 12.72 8.86 -16.07
CA ARG A 179 13.44 9.25 -14.85
C ARG A 179 12.72 8.78 -13.59
N ALA A 180 11.41 8.97 -13.50
CA ALA A 180 10.61 8.54 -12.37
C ALA A 180 10.61 7.01 -12.20
N MET A 181 10.57 6.27 -13.31
CA MET A 181 10.73 4.81 -13.31
C MET A 181 12.12 4.40 -12.80
N GLN A 182 13.20 5.04 -13.29
CA GLN A 182 14.59 4.79 -12.84
C GLN A 182 14.76 5.10 -11.34
N GLU A 183 14.22 6.21 -10.86
CA GLU A 183 14.21 6.59 -9.44
C GLU A 183 13.43 5.57 -8.60
N THR A 184 12.29 5.10 -9.10
CA THR A 184 11.48 4.06 -8.44
C THR A 184 12.22 2.73 -8.38
N LEU A 185 12.79 2.24 -9.48
CA LEU A 185 13.62 1.04 -9.48
C LEU A 185 14.79 1.15 -8.49
N ASN A 186 15.46 2.31 -8.43
CA ASN A 186 16.53 2.57 -7.47
C ASN A 186 16.04 2.52 -6.01
N ARG A 187 14.90 3.16 -5.71
CA ARG A 187 14.23 3.14 -4.40
C ARG A 187 13.78 1.74 -4.00
N LEU A 188 13.39 0.92 -4.98
CA LEU A 188 13.04 -0.48 -4.82
C LEU A 188 14.27 -1.39 -4.72
N GLY A 189 15.49 -0.85 -4.65
CA GLY A 189 16.70 -1.64 -4.49
C GLY A 189 17.13 -2.40 -5.74
N TYR A 190 16.49 -2.18 -6.89
CA TYR A 190 16.95 -2.74 -8.16
C TYR A 190 18.21 -2.00 -8.64
N ARG A 191 19.16 -2.76 -9.17
CA ARG A 191 20.48 -2.32 -9.61
C ARG A 191 20.77 -2.99 -10.96
N ASP A 192 21.71 -2.41 -11.70
CA ASP A 192 22.23 -3.04 -12.92
C ASP A 192 23.00 -4.34 -12.62
N ASP A 193 23.40 -5.05 -13.67
CA ASP A 193 24.12 -6.33 -13.57
C ASP A 193 25.48 -6.23 -12.86
N GLN A 194 26.01 -5.01 -12.69
CA GLN A 194 27.26 -4.74 -11.97
C GLN A 194 27.00 -4.30 -10.52
N GLY A 195 25.75 -4.38 -10.06
CA GLY A 195 25.33 -4.00 -8.71
C GLY A 195 25.23 -2.50 -8.48
N ARG A 196 25.29 -1.67 -9.52
CA ARG A 196 25.27 -0.20 -9.42
C ARG A 196 23.85 0.35 -9.59
N PRO A 197 23.51 1.46 -8.93
CA PRO A 197 22.23 2.14 -9.17
C PRO A 197 22.14 2.64 -10.61
N LEU A 198 20.91 2.72 -11.12
CA LEU A 198 20.63 3.38 -12.39
C LEU A 198 20.93 4.87 -12.27
N ALA A 199 21.46 5.46 -13.33
CA ALA A 199 21.41 6.91 -13.47
C ALA A 199 19.95 7.29 -13.74
N ALA A 200 19.37 8.15 -12.90
CA ALA A 200 18.04 8.73 -13.09
C ALA A 200 18.11 9.92 -14.05
N ASP A 201 18.67 9.68 -15.23
CA ASP A 201 18.95 10.69 -16.26
C ASP A 201 17.75 10.93 -17.19
N GLY A 202 16.72 10.08 -17.10
CA GLY A 202 15.55 10.13 -17.97
C GLY A 202 15.78 9.48 -19.32
N ASP A 203 16.89 8.79 -19.54
CA ASP A 203 17.17 8.06 -20.78
C ASP A 203 16.94 6.55 -20.60
N PHE A 204 16.01 5.98 -21.37
CA PHE A 204 15.71 4.55 -21.31
C PHE A 204 16.76 3.78 -22.14
N GLY A 205 17.97 3.67 -21.60
CA GLY A 205 19.07 2.91 -22.20
C GLY A 205 19.03 1.41 -21.87
N GLU A 206 20.07 0.69 -22.30
CA GLU A 206 20.19 -0.76 -22.09
C GLU A 206 20.16 -1.14 -20.60
N ARG A 207 20.80 -0.33 -19.73
CA ARG A 207 20.79 -0.56 -18.27
C ARG A 207 19.37 -0.48 -17.69
N SER A 208 18.55 0.47 -18.17
CA SER A 208 17.14 0.60 -17.75
C SER A 208 16.32 -0.62 -18.18
N ARG A 209 16.49 -1.07 -19.44
CA ARG A 209 15.81 -2.27 -19.98
C ARG A 209 16.12 -3.52 -19.17
N GLN A 210 17.40 -3.77 -18.88
CA GLN A 210 17.85 -4.92 -18.08
C GLN A 210 17.28 -4.88 -16.66
N THR A 211 17.27 -3.70 -16.04
CA THR A 211 16.76 -3.53 -14.68
C THR A 211 15.24 -3.70 -14.61
N VAL A 212 14.51 -3.24 -15.63
CA VAL A 212 13.06 -3.49 -15.78
C VAL A 212 12.78 -4.98 -15.99
N ALA A 213 13.54 -5.67 -16.87
CA ALA A 213 13.41 -7.11 -17.09
C ALA A 213 13.64 -7.90 -15.78
N ARG A 214 14.66 -7.52 -15.02
CA ARG A 214 14.90 -8.10 -13.70
C ARG A 214 13.75 -7.86 -12.72
N PHE A 215 13.23 -6.63 -12.67
CA PHE A 215 12.04 -6.30 -11.87
C PHE A 215 10.86 -7.18 -12.26
N GLN A 216 10.59 -7.32 -13.56
CA GLN A 216 9.51 -8.15 -14.07
C GLN A 216 9.66 -9.61 -13.63
N ARG A 217 10.85 -10.20 -13.83
CA ARG A 217 11.13 -11.59 -13.45
C ARG A 217 10.91 -11.84 -11.96
N GLU A 218 11.44 -10.96 -11.11
CA GLU A 218 11.33 -11.10 -9.64
C GLU A 218 9.91 -10.85 -9.11
N ASN A 219 9.04 -10.19 -9.89
CA ASN A 219 7.64 -9.91 -9.53
C ASN A 219 6.63 -10.73 -10.34
N GLY A 220 7.07 -11.82 -11.02
CA GLY A 220 6.17 -12.73 -11.75
C GLY A 220 5.49 -12.11 -12.97
N LEU A 221 6.05 -11.03 -13.52
CA LEU A 221 5.59 -10.39 -14.74
C LEU A 221 6.31 -10.97 -15.97
N ARG A 222 5.82 -10.63 -17.16
CA ARG A 222 6.49 -10.94 -18.42
C ARG A 222 7.83 -10.20 -18.49
N GLU A 223 8.94 -10.92 -18.58
CA GLU A 223 10.31 -10.40 -18.68
C GLU A 223 10.63 -9.94 -20.12
N ASP A 224 10.11 -8.78 -20.52
CA ASP A 224 10.35 -8.20 -21.85
C ASP A 224 11.17 -6.90 -21.81
N GLY A 225 11.50 -6.39 -20.62
CA GLY A 225 12.28 -5.17 -20.42
C GLY A 225 11.53 -3.89 -20.80
N VAL A 226 10.21 -4.00 -21.01
CA VAL A 226 9.31 -2.90 -21.37
C VAL A 226 8.44 -2.56 -20.17
N ALA A 227 8.49 -1.31 -19.71
CA ALA A 227 7.64 -0.86 -18.63
C ALA A 227 6.27 -0.44 -19.18
N GLY A 228 5.48 -1.42 -19.59
CA GLY A 228 4.06 -1.26 -19.88
C GLY A 228 3.21 -1.15 -18.61
N PRO A 229 1.88 -0.98 -18.74
CA PRO A 229 0.99 -0.69 -17.61
C PRO A 229 1.16 -1.64 -16.42
N ARG A 230 1.16 -2.95 -16.65
CA ARG A 230 1.38 -3.95 -15.58
C ARG A 230 2.71 -3.80 -14.86
N THR A 231 3.78 -3.45 -15.58
CA THR A 231 5.11 -3.22 -15.01
C THR A 231 5.13 -1.93 -14.20
N LEU A 232 4.52 -0.86 -14.72
CA LEU A 232 4.45 0.44 -14.06
C LEU A 232 3.55 0.40 -12.81
N ASP A 233 2.46 -0.35 -12.86
CA ASP A 233 1.58 -0.61 -11.72
C ASP A 233 2.33 -1.40 -10.65
N ALA A 234 2.99 -2.49 -11.03
CA ALA A 234 3.82 -3.24 -10.11
C ALA A 234 4.96 -2.38 -9.52
N LEU A 235 5.57 -1.46 -10.27
CA LEU A 235 6.57 -0.52 -9.74
C LEU A 235 5.98 0.48 -8.73
N ARG A 236 4.70 0.86 -8.89
CA ARG A 236 3.98 1.76 -7.96
C ARG A 236 3.52 1.03 -6.70
N GLU A 237 3.04 -0.19 -6.86
CA GLU A 237 2.55 -1.06 -5.78
C GLU A 237 3.69 -1.71 -4.99
N ALA A 238 4.82 -1.96 -5.65
CA ALA A 238 6.02 -2.37 -4.97
C ALA A 238 6.42 -1.23 -4.03
N GLY A 239 6.21 -1.45 -2.73
CA GLY A 239 6.90 -0.69 -1.71
C GLY A 239 8.40 -0.84 -1.93
N PRO A 240 9.25 0.13 -1.49
CA PRO A 240 10.71 -0.06 -1.48
C PRO A 240 10.96 -1.49 -1.06
N ARG A 241 11.77 -2.30 -1.79
CA ARG A 241 12.17 -3.64 -1.31
C ARG A 241 12.45 -3.43 0.15
N ARG A 242 11.49 -3.86 0.99
CA ARG A 242 11.45 -3.37 2.36
C ARG A 242 12.69 -3.99 2.90
N ASP A 243 13.63 -3.11 3.19
CA ASP A 243 15.01 -3.39 3.53
C ASP A 243 15.01 -4.78 4.12
N GLU A 244 15.49 -5.81 3.39
CA GLU A 244 15.28 -7.18 3.89
C GLU A 244 15.81 -7.22 5.33
N THR A 245 16.83 -6.39 5.63
CA THR A 245 17.37 -6.03 6.96
C THR A 245 16.35 -5.71 8.07
N SER A 246 15.13 -5.25 7.75
CA SER A 246 14.06 -4.91 8.70
C SER A 246 13.12 -6.08 9.02
N LEU A 247 13.17 -7.17 8.25
CA LEU A 247 12.44 -8.38 8.59
C LEU A 247 13.19 -9.13 9.69
N ILE A 248 12.47 -9.60 10.70
CA ILE A 248 13.06 -10.37 11.79
C ILE A 248 13.74 -11.67 11.30
N SER A 249 13.31 -12.19 10.15
CA SER A 249 13.89 -13.34 9.47
C SER A 249 15.21 -13.04 8.75
N ASN A 250 15.57 -11.78 8.53
CA ASN A 250 16.79 -11.41 7.84
C ASN A 250 18.04 -11.57 8.72
N PRO A 251 19.13 -12.17 8.20
CA PRO A 251 20.37 -12.37 8.94
C PRO A 251 20.96 -11.14 9.66
N ASN A 252 20.70 -9.94 9.14
CA ASN A 252 21.23 -8.68 9.66
C ASN A 252 20.28 -7.98 10.65
N HIS A 253 19.08 -8.50 10.88
CA HIS A 253 18.15 -7.94 11.87
C HIS A 253 18.68 -8.21 13.29
N PRO A 254 18.64 -7.23 14.22
CA PRO A 254 19.19 -7.38 15.58
C PRO A 254 18.59 -8.58 16.34
N ASP A 255 17.28 -8.84 16.16
CA ASP A 255 16.60 -9.98 16.77
C ASP A 255 16.64 -11.27 15.93
N ASN A 256 17.36 -11.30 14.79
CA ASN A 256 17.42 -12.51 13.94
C ASN A 256 18.02 -13.71 14.66
N ARG A 257 18.98 -13.48 15.57
CA ARG A 257 19.54 -14.55 16.40
C ARG A 257 18.43 -15.26 17.19
N MET A 258 17.55 -14.49 17.82
CA MET A 258 16.45 -15.03 18.61
C MET A 258 15.39 -15.68 17.72
N TYR A 259 15.13 -15.12 16.54
CA TYR A 259 14.28 -15.73 15.51
C TYR A 259 14.77 -17.12 15.08
N ARG A 260 16.07 -17.27 14.79
CA ARG A 260 16.65 -18.57 14.44
C ARG A 260 16.56 -19.58 15.59
N GLN A 261 16.75 -19.14 16.82
CA GLN A 261 16.59 -19.97 18.01
C GLN A 261 15.14 -20.47 18.17
N ALA A 262 14.16 -19.58 17.96
CA ALA A 262 12.74 -19.97 17.98
C ALA A 262 12.42 -20.96 16.85
N LEU A 263 12.92 -20.69 15.65
CA LEU A 263 12.71 -21.56 14.48
C LEU A 263 13.28 -22.95 14.75
N GLU A 264 14.55 -23.06 15.14
CA GLU A 264 15.19 -24.34 15.46
C GLU A 264 14.46 -25.11 16.56
N GLY A 265 13.96 -24.40 17.59
CA GLY A 265 13.14 -25.01 18.63
C GLY A 265 11.83 -25.59 18.11
N LEU A 266 11.14 -24.88 17.22
CA LEU A 266 9.92 -25.36 16.56
C LEU A 266 10.21 -26.53 15.61
N GLU A 267 11.36 -26.54 14.95
CA GLU A 267 11.78 -27.68 14.11
C GLU A 267 12.02 -28.94 14.94
N ARG A 268 12.65 -28.81 16.12
CA ARG A 268 12.86 -29.93 17.05
C ARG A 268 11.56 -30.50 17.61
N LEU A 269 10.52 -29.68 17.76
CA LEU A 269 9.19 -30.14 18.18
C LEU A 269 8.49 -30.99 17.11
N GLY A 270 8.84 -30.81 15.84
CA GLY A 270 8.26 -31.56 14.72
C GLY A 270 6.79 -31.20 14.42
N PRO A 271 6.21 -31.87 13.41
CA PRO A 271 4.87 -31.55 12.90
C PRO A 271 3.73 -31.83 13.90
N ASP A 272 3.97 -32.72 14.87
CA ASP A 272 2.99 -33.08 15.90
C ASP A 272 2.69 -31.91 16.86
N ALA A 273 3.60 -30.94 16.94
CA ALA A 273 3.36 -29.70 17.65
C ALA A 273 2.35 -28.77 16.95
N GLY A 274 1.92 -29.10 15.72
CA GLY A 274 0.87 -28.38 14.97
C GLY A 274 1.37 -27.32 14.00
N PHE A 275 2.70 -27.16 13.85
CA PHE A 275 3.33 -26.30 12.83
C PHE A 275 3.84 -27.19 11.70
N ARG A 276 2.94 -27.57 10.79
CA ARG A 276 3.16 -28.65 9.82
C ARG A 276 3.98 -28.20 8.62
N THR A 277 3.89 -26.92 8.28
CA THR A 277 4.61 -26.35 7.12
C THR A 277 5.80 -25.49 7.56
N PRO A 278 6.83 -25.32 6.71
CA PRO A 278 7.89 -24.34 6.94
C PRO A 278 7.33 -22.94 7.22
N GLN A 279 6.33 -22.50 6.45
CA GLN A 279 5.72 -21.17 6.60
C GLN A 279 5.01 -21.00 7.95
N GLU A 280 4.34 -22.03 8.46
CA GLU A 280 3.73 -22.00 9.80
C GLU A 280 4.79 -21.90 10.90
N ARG A 281 5.94 -22.59 10.74
CA ARG A 281 7.06 -22.49 11.69
C ARG A 281 7.73 -21.13 11.65
N GLU A 282 7.90 -20.52 10.48
CA GLU A 282 8.44 -19.16 10.34
C GLU A 282 7.55 -18.10 11.02
N ARG A 283 6.23 -18.17 10.80
CA ARG A 283 5.26 -17.28 11.47
C ARG A 283 5.26 -17.46 12.99
N ALA A 284 5.30 -18.70 13.44
CA ALA A 284 5.37 -19.01 14.86
C ALA A 284 6.70 -18.60 15.49
N ALA A 285 7.82 -18.73 14.78
CA ALA A 285 9.14 -18.27 15.22
C ALA A 285 9.18 -16.75 15.36
N ALA A 286 8.61 -16.02 14.40
CA ALA A 286 8.48 -14.56 14.47
C ALA A 286 7.65 -14.13 15.68
N THR A 287 6.51 -14.78 15.90
CA THR A 287 5.62 -14.50 17.05
C THR A 287 6.32 -14.79 18.37
N LEU A 288 6.98 -15.95 18.52
CA LEU A 288 7.75 -16.29 19.71
C LEU A 288 8.88 -15.30 20.00
N THR A 289 9.53 -14.80 18.95
CA THR A 289 10.60 -13.80 19.10
C THR A 289 10.05 -12.48 19.59
N TYR A 290 8.90 -12.04 19.06
CA TYR A 290 8.20 -10.86 19.54
C TYR A 290 7.80 -11.01 21.02
N GLU A 291 7.13 -12.10 21.39
CA GLU A 291 6.68 -12.34 22.76
C GLU A 291 7.86 -12.41 23.75
N ALA A 292 8.96 -13.08 23.34
CA ALA A 292 10.19 -13.17 24.12
C ALA A 292 10.81 -11.79 24.34
N ARG A 293 10.93 -10.99 23.27
CA ARG A 293 11.49 -9.64 23.35
C ARG A 293 10.67 -8.72 24.25
N MET A 294 9.35 -8.73 24.10
CA MET A 294 8.43 -7.90 24.91
C MET A 294 8.41 -8.33 26.38
N SER A 295 8.67 -9.61 26.65
CA SER A 295 8.81 -10.15 28.01
C SER A 295 10.22 -9.98 28.60
N GLY A 296 11.16 -9.37 27.86
CA GLY A 296 12.52 -9.09 28.32
C GLY A 296 13.51 -10.25 28.22
N LEU A 297 13.17 -11.33 27.51
CA LEU A 297 14.14 -12.38 27.20
C LEU A 297 15.21 -11.83 26.25
N LYS A 298 16.44 -12.27 26.46
CA LYS A 298 17.62 -11.94 25.63
C LYS A 298 17.91 -13.02 24.60
N GLU A 299 17.46 -14.24 24.86
CA GLU A 299 17.57 -15.37 23.95
C GLU A 299 16.51 -16.44 24.24
N ILE A 300 16.39 -17.39 23.32
CA ILE A 300 15.52 -18.57 23.44
C ILE A 300 16.44 -19.80 23.43
N ASN A 301 16.56 -20.50 24.56
CA ASN A 301 17.34 -21.73 24.63
C ASN A 301 16.48 -22.96 24.29
N HIS A 302 15.20 -22.94 24.66
CA HIS A 302 14.26 -24.03 24.38
C HIS A 302 12.91 -23.48 23.89
N VAL A 303 12.27 -24.25 23.00
CA VAL A 303 10.86 -24.11 22.66
C VAL A 303 10.16 -25.39 23.09
N VAL A 304 9.12 -25.27 23.91
CA VAL A 304 8.37 -26.42 24.45
C VAL A 304 6.89 -26.24 24.20
N GLN A 305 6.19 -27.33 23.91
CA GLN A 305 4.74 -27.31 23.73
C GLN A 305 4.04 -27.22 25.09
N ASN A 306 2.96 -26.44 25.15
CA ASN A 306 2.06 -26.47 26.31
C ASN A 306 1.34 -27.83 26.39
N VAL A 307 1.01 -28.28 27.61
CA VAL A 307 0.34 -29.56 27.89
C VAL A 307 -0.97 -29.76 27.11
N ASN A 308 -1.71 -28.68 26.85
CA ASN A 308 -2.98 -28.72 26.12
C ASN A 308 -2.80 -28.65 24.59
N GLY A 309 -1.57 -28.53 24.11
CA GLY A 309 -1.25 -28.43 22.68
C GLY A 309 -1.73 -27.14 22.00
N ASN A 310 -2.30 -26.18 22.73
CA ASN A 310 -2.85 -24.94 22.18
C ASN A 310 -1.80 -23.83 22.00
N GLY A 311 -0.54 -24.05 22.39
CA GLY A 311 0.52 -23.05 22.27
C GLY A 311 1.88 -23.60 22.61
N VAL A 312 2.86 -22.72 22.60
CA VAL A 312 4.28 -23.02 22.85
C VAL A 312 4.87 -22.01 23.82
N PHE A 313 5.92 -22.41 24.53
CA PHE A 313 6.71 -21.52 25.36
C PHE A 313 8.09 -21.33 24.78
N ALA A 314 8.55 -20.08 24.72
CA ALA A 314 9.96 -19.76 24.61
C ALA A 314 10.57 -19.72 26.01
N VAL A 315 11.70 -20.41 26.21
CA VAL A 315 12.37 -20.54 27.51
C VAL A 315 13.82 -20.08 27.41
N GLN A 316 14.24 -19.22 28.34
CA GLN A 316 15.62 -18.81 28.57
C GLN A 316 16.14 -19.46 29.85
N GLY A 317 17.33 -20.07 29.80
CA GLY A 317 17.90 -20.91 30.84
C GLY A 317 17.63 -22.41 30.61
N GLY A 318 18.17 -23.24 31.50
CA GLY A 318 17.94 -24.69 31.45
C GLY A 318 16.53 -25.07 31.91
N LEU A 319 15.90 -26.07 31.27
CA LEU A 319 14.53 -26.50 31.63
C LEU A 319 14.38 -26.97 33.09
N ASN A 320 15.46 -27.45 33.70
CA ASN A 320 15.49 -27.90 35.10
C ASN A 320 16.02 -26.81 36.06
N ASP A 321 16.35 -25.62 35.56
CA ASP A 321 16.80 -24.50 36.37
C ASP A 321 15.58 -23.72 36.89
N PRO A 322 15.36 -23.61 38.21
CA PRO A 322 14.26 -22.81 38.77
C PRO A 322 14.30 -21.33 38.38
N ALA A 323 15.46 -20.81 37.97
CA ALA A 323 15.64 -19.43 37.52
C ALA A 323 15.34 -19.22 36.02
N HIS A 324 14.87 -20.25 35.30
CA HIS A 324 14.49 -20.09 33.90
C HIS A 324 13.37 -19.05 33.75
N HIS A 325 13.43 -18.31 32.65
CA HIS A 325 12.36 -17.40 32.25
C HIS A 325 11.60 -18.01 31.10
N ARG A 326 10.28 -17.86 31.08
CA ARG A 326 9.43 -18.36 30.00
C ARG A 326 8.37 -17.37 29.60
N VAL A 327 8.02 -17.38 28.32
CA VAL A 327 6.88 -16.65 27.76
C VAL A 327 6.01 -17.61 26.97
N TYR A 328 4.69 -17.41 27.02
CA TYR A 328 3.71 -18.19 26.27
C TYR A 328 3.35 -17.51 24.95
N ALA A 329 3.23 -18.28 23.88
CA ALA A 329 2.62 -17.85 22.63
C ALA A 329 1.46 -18.79 22.24
N ASP A 330 0.30 -18.19 21.95
CA ASP A 330 -0.87 -18.90 21.46
C ASP A 330 -0.66 -19.40 20.03
N LYS A 331 -1.05 -20.65 19.75
CA LYS A 331 -0.84 -21.28 18.44
C LYS A 331 -1.64 -20.61 17.32
N GLN A 332 -2.90 -20.25 17.56
CA GLN A 332 -3.75 -19.64 16.53
C GLN A 332 -3.25 -18.23 16.19
N GLN A 333 -2.88 -17.47 17.22
CA GLN A 333 -2.25 -16.16 17.03
C GLN A 333 -0.95 -16.30 16.22
N ALA A 334 -0.08 -17.22 16.63
CA ALA A 334 1.22 -17.47 15.99
C ALA A 334 1.12 -17.86 14.50
N MET A 335 0.02 -18.47 14.07
CA MET A 335 -0.20 -18.89 12.68
C MET A 335 -0.91 -17.82 11.83
N SER A 336 -1.70 -16.95 12.48
CA SER A 336 -2.52 -15.94 11.78
C SER A 336 -1.74 -14.70 11.35
N GLN A 337 -0.61 -14.42 12.01
CA GLN A 337 0.20 -13.22 11.75
C GLN A 337 1.36 -13.56 10.82
N SER A 338 1.61 -12.71 9.82
CA SER A 338 2.76 -12.90 8.93
C SER A 338 4.07 -12.48 9.62
N VAL A 339 5.21 -12.95 9.10
CA VAL A 339 6.54 -12.55 9.59
C VAL A 339 6.73 -11.04 9.44
N GLU A 340 6.21 -10.45 8.36
CA GLU A 340 6.24 -9.03 8.07
C GLU A 340 5.40 -8.23 9.07
N GLN A 341 4.15 -8.66 9.32
CA GLN A 341 3.27 -8.01 10.29
C GLN A 341 3.85 -8.05 11.71
N THR A 342 4.53 -9.15 12.05
CA THR A 342 5.18 -9.32 13.35
C THR A 342 6.45 -8.48 13.46
N SER A 343 7.27 -8.43 12.41
CA SER A 343 8.47 -7.57 12.34
C SER A 343 8.10 -6.09 12.47
N GLN A 344 7.01 -5.67 11.82
CA GLN A 344 6.52 -4.30 11.92
C GLN A 344 6.04 -3.95 13.34
N ARG A 345 5.30 -4.85 14.00
CA ARG A 345 4.89 -4.65 15.40
C ARG A 345 6.09 -4.59 16.34
N LEU A 346 7.05 -5.50 16.16
CA LEU A 346 8.29 -5.48 16.93
C LEU A 346 9.03 -4.15 16.79
N ALA A 347 9.13 -3.60 15.59
CA ALA A 347 9.78 -2.30 15.37
C ALA A 347 9.02 -1.12 16.02
N GLN A 348 7.71 -1.23 16.18
CA GLN A 348 6.86 -0.20 16.82
C GLN A 348 6.86 -0.30 18.34
N ASP A 349 6.82 -1.53 18.85
CA ASP A 349 6.59 -1.81 20.27
C ASP A 349 7.90 -2.03 21.05
N ALA A 350 8.99 -2.40 20.36
CA ALA A 350 10.27 -2.61 21.01
C ALA A 350 10.74 -1.29 21.65
N PRO A 351 11.13 -1.31 22.93
CA PRO A 351 11.72 -0.13 23.55
C PRO A 351 12.95 0.27 22.72
N ALA A 352 12.98 1.53 22.29
CA ALA A 352 14.05 2.08 21.47
C ALA A 352 15.40 1.65 22.06
N PRO A 353 16.33 1.13 21.25
CA PRO A 353 17.63 0.74 21.76
C PRO A 353 18.25 1.96 22.42
N LYS A 354 18.68 1.82 23.69
CA LYS A 354 19.51 2.81 24.39
C LYS A 354 20.89 2.87 23.74
N LEU A 355 20.98 3.29 22.49
CA LEU A 355 22.24 3.44 21.76
C LEU A 355 22.75 4.89 21.77
N ASP A 356 21.91 5.88 22.12
CA ASP A 356 22.33 7.29 22.03
C ASP A 356 22.79 7.95 23.34
N GLN A 357 22.43 7.42 24.52
CA GLN A 357 22.86 8.04 25.79
C GLN A 357 24.33 7.75 26.13
N GLN A 358 24.85 6.56 25.82
CA GLN A 358 26.28 6.25 26.06
C GLN A 358 27.23 6.91 25.05
N ALA A 359 26.75 7.24 23.84
CA ALA A 359 27.53 7.98 22.85
C ALA A 359 27.64 9.47 23.22
N GLN A 360 26.57 10.06 23.76
CA GLN A 360 26.57 11.46 24.22
C GLN A 360 27.36 11.66 25.52
N GLU A 361 27.32 10.72 26.48
CA GLU A 361 28.13 10.81 27.71
C GLU A 361 29.65 10.66 27.45
N LYS A 362 30.05 9.83 26.47
CA LYS A 362 31.47 9.68 26.08
C LYS A 362 32.02 10.88 25.30
N GLN A 363 31.17 11.68 24.65
CA GLN A 363 31.59 12.94 24.03
C GLN A 363 31.65 14.10 25.03
N GLN A 364 30.77 14.15 26.04
CA GLN A 364 30.82 15.19 27.07
C GLN A 364 31.98 15.03 28.06
N THR A 365 32.41 13.80 28.36
CA THR A 365 33.57 13.55 29.24
C THR A 365 34.93 13.81 28.57
N GLN A 366 35.01 13.83 27.23
CA GLN A 366 36.24 14.21 26.51
C GLN A 366 36.43 15.73 26.36
N GLN A 367 35.38 16.53 26.54
CA GLN A 367 35.47 18.00 26.45
C GLN A 367 35.79 18.69 27.79
N HIS A 368 35.82 17.95 28.91
CA HIS A 368 36.06 18.50 30.25
C HIS A 368 37.35 17.97 30.92
N GLN A 369 38.40 17.67 30.16
CA GLN A 369 39.74 17.52 30.77
C GLN A 369 40.29 18.92 31.09
N PRO A 370 40.53 19.26 32.37
CA PRO A 370 41.18 20.51 32.72
C PRO A 370 42.64 20.51 32.23
N PRO A 371 43.21 21.67 31.88
CA PRO A 371 44.57 21.76 31.39
C PRO A 371 45.55 21.23 32.45
N ARG A 372 46.48 20.38 32.00
CA ARG A 372 47.64 19.95 32.79
C ARG A 372 48.41 21.20 33.25
N MET A 373 48.37 21.48 34.54
CA MET A 373 49.30 22.42 35.16
C MET A 373 50.69 21.78 35.16
N THR A 374 51.59 22.32 34.34
CA THR A 374 53.03 22.10 34.44
C THR A 374 53.53 22.89 35.65
N LEU A 375 53.99 22.18 36.68
CA LEU A 375 54.73 22.73 37.81
C LEU A 375 56.20 22.35 37.64
N GLY A 376 57.07 23.36 37.66
CA GLY A 376 58.53 23.22 37.83
C GLY A 376 59.33 23.30 36.55
#